data_AF-A0A0R1WBX0-F1
#
_entry.id   AF-A0A0R1WBX0-F1
#
_cell.length_a   1.000
_cell.length_b   1.000
_cell.length_c   1.000
_cell.angle_alpha   90.00
_cell.angle_beta   90.00
_cell.angle_gamma   90.00
#
_symmetry.space_group_name_H-M   'P 1'
#
loop_
_entity.id
_entity.type
_entity.pdbx_description
1 polymer ?
#
loop_
_entity_poly.entity_id
_entity_poly.type
_entity_poly.pdbx_seq_one_letter_code
_entity_poly.pdbx_strand_id
1 'polypeptide(L)'
;MQTKPLFNKVLTGSAAIAIALTLAGCGHHETTTTAASSSSVRSAKTTSSSKQSDAYRSANKLIQKEDYQGAYDRLNSANNRSTQEDYLATDLQNYMSARNAYRSGNYATAAATLKEQKSASPEMRKANNKLQKQINKAQNSSSSSSSVADSKASTSQSSTDQMNDDVVVAFANKMGFSGDKGYQIVQTGKSGNTYKFEVRRSNSDNTVANLVGIYQYNNETGAVTKLS
;
A
#
# COMPACT_ATOMS: atom_id res chain seq x y z
N MET A 1 12.31 28.00 50.72
CA MET A 1 13.49 27.25 50.23
C MET A 1 13.48 25.88 50.87
N GLN A 2 13.17 24.84 50.10
CA GLN A 2 13.26 23.46 50.54
C GLN A 2 13.64 22.63 49.31
N THR A 3 14.88 22.15 49.31
CA THR A 3 15.46 21.29 48.28
C THR A 3 15.45 19.85 48.77
N LYS A 4 15.34 18.92 47.79
CA LYS A 4 15.74 17.49 47.76
C LYS A 4 14.59 16.55 47.37
N PRO A 5 14.84 15.38 46.74
CA PRO A 5 16.00 14.98 45.96
C PRO A 5 15.65 14.43 44.55
N LEU A 6 16.55 14.66 43.60
CA LEU A 6 16.70 13.88 42.36
C LEU A 6 17.33 12.54 42.73
N PHE A 7 16.72 11.41 42.32
CA PHE A 7 17.39 10.19 41.87
C PHE A 7 16.31 9.19 41.43
N ASN A 8 16.31 8.80 40.15
CA ASN A 8 16.12 7.40 39.79
C ASN A 8 16.96 7.09 38.56
N LYS A 9 17.81 6.09 38.75
CA LYS A 9 18.86 5.59 37.87
C LYS A 9 18.28 4.50 36.97
N VAL A 10 18.72 4.52 35.71
CA VAL A 10 19.17 3.37 34.90
C VAL A 10 18.15 2.26 34.58
N LEU A 11 17.88 2.07 33.29
CA LEU A 11 18.05 0.77 32.64
C LEU A 11 18.32 0.93 31.13
N THR A 12 19.60 1.10 30.78
CA THR A 12 20.08 0.94 29.41
C THR A 12 20.23 -0.56 29.14
N GLY A 13 19.25 -1.15 28.47
CA GLY A 13 19.23 -2.56 28.10
C GLY A 13 19.52 -2.76 26.62
N SER A 14 20.79 -2.84 26.25
CA SER A 14 21.24 -3.25 24.92
C SER A 14 21.06 -4.76 24.77
N ALA A 15 20.04 -5.20 24.01
CA ALA A 15 19.94 -6.60 23.59
C ALA A 15 20.56 -6.74 22.18
N ALA A 16 21.83 -7.15 22.14
CA ALA A 16 22.48 -7.61 20.93
C ALA A 16 22.04 -9.06 20.65
N ILE A 17 21.32 -9.27 19.55
CA ILE A 17 21.04 -10.62 19.04
C ILE A 17 22.08 -10.92 17.96
N ALA A 18 23.15 -11.59 18.36
CA ALA A 18 24.08 -12.24 17.44
C ALA A 18 23.54 -13.66 17.15
N ILE A 19 23.28 -13.97 15.88
CA ILE A 19 23.07 -15.35 15.44
C ILE A 19 24.08 -15.66 14.35
N ALA A 20 24.84 -16.72 14.62
CA ALA A 20 26.07 -17.12 13.99
C ALA A 20 25.88 -17.67 12.56
N LEU A 21 26.83 -17.34 11.68
CA LEU A 21 27.11 -18.05 10.43
C LEU A 21 27.89 -19.33 10.77
N THR A 22 27.25 -20.49 10.70
CA THR A 22 27.98 -21.77 10.67
C THR A 22 28.17 -22.20 9.22
N LEU A 23 29.35 -21.89 8.68
CA LEU A 23 29.93 -22.54 7.51
C LEU A 23 30.42 -23.94 7.96
N ALA A 24 29.73 -24.99 7.54
CA ALA A 24 30.22 -26.35 7.63
C ALA A 24 30.59 -26.84 6.22
N GLY A 25 31.87 -26.71 5.90
CA GLY A 25 32.52 -27.40 4.80
C GLY A 25 33.82 -28.01 5.33
N CYS A 26 33.85 -29.34 5.43
CA CYS A 26 34.99 -30.27 5.47
C CYS A 26 34.32 -31.66 5.36
N GLY A 27 34.63 -32.53 4.41
CA GLY A 27 35.96 -32.94 4.00
C GLY A 27 36.37 -34.15 4.85
N HIS A 28 35.91 -35.35 4.48
CA HIS A 28 36.50 -36.60 4.95
C HIS A 28 36.89 -37.43 3.72
N HIS A 29 38.19 -37.55 3.56
CA HIS A 29 38.88 -38.47 2.68
C HIS A 29 39.12 -39.73 3.49
N GLU A 30 38.67 -40.90 3.02
CA GLU A 30 39.47 -42.13 2.99
C GLU A 30 39.01 -43.02 1.83
N THR A 31 40.01 -43.41 1.07
CA THR A 31 40.12 -44.25 -0.12
C THR A 31 39.60 -45.69 0.06
N THR A 32 38.88 -46.24 -0.92
CA THR A 32 39.34 -47.34 -1.84
C THR A 32 38.16 -48.08 -2.51
N THR A 33 38.27 -48.21 -3.84
CA THR A 33 37.60 -49.15 -4.79
C THR A 33 36.20 -48.83 -5.33
N THR A 34 36.26 -48.31 -6.55
CA THR A 34 35.33 -48.34 -7.69
C THR A 34 34.36 -49.52 -7.77
N ALA A 35 33.06 -49.23 -7.80
CA ALA A 35 32.09 -49.91 -8.67
C ALA A 35 30.91 -48.96 -8.91
N ALA A 36 30.67 -48.62 -10.18
CA ALA A 36 29.54 -47.82 -10.61
C ALA A 36 28.22 -48.51 -10.24
N SER A 37 27.21 -47.77 -9.76
CA SER A 37 25.82 -47.78 -10.25
C SER A 37 24.87 -46.95 -9.37
N SER A 38 24.21 -45.99 -10.04
CA SER A 38 22.93 -45.37 -9.70
C SER A 38 22.72 -44.83 -8.28
N SER A 39 23.07 -43.57 -8.06
CA SER A 39 22.42 -42.77 -7.02
C SER A 39 20.96 -42.53 -7.43
N SER A 40 20.04 -43.10 -6.67
CA SER A 40 18.65 -42.66 -6.66
C SER A 40 18.59 -41.28 -6.03
N VAL A 41 18.95 -40.25 -6.81
CA VAL A 41 18.46 -38.91 -6.56
C VAL A 41 16.95 -39.01 -6.56
N ARG A 42 16.33 -38.78 -5.40
CA ARG A 42 14.91 -38.42 -5.34
C ARG A 42 14.79 -37.06 -6.03
N SER A 43 14.79 -37.10 -7.36
CA SER A 43 14.31 -36.03 -8.21
C SER A 43 12.87 -35.81 -7.82
N ALA A 44 12.61 -34.77 -7.03
CA ALA A 44 11.28 -34.25 -6.88
C ALA A 44 10.81 -33.88 -8.28
N LYS A 45 9.95 -34.74 -8.84
CA LYS A 45 9.31 -34.59 -10.14
C LYS A 45 8.75 -33.18 -10.20
N THR A 46 9.38 -32.31 -10.99
CA THR A 46 8.77 -31.05 -11.44
C THR A 46 7.61 -31.44 -12.33
N THR A 47 6.49 -31.78 -11.71
CA THR A 47 5.21 -31.85 -12.39
C THR A 47 4.86 -30.41 -12.76
N SER A 48 5.20 -30.04 -13.99
CA SER A 48 4.56 -29.01 -14.81
C SER A 48 3.06 -29.33 -14.94
N SER A 49 2.39 -29.26 -13.80
CA SER A 49 0.97 -29.07 -13.67
C SER A 49 0.79 -27.58 -13.45
N SER A 50 -0.24 -26.99 -14.05
CA SER A 50 -0.68 -25.59 -14.03
C SER A 50 -0.97 -25.01 -12.62
N LYS A 51 -0.13 -25.33 -11.64
CA LYS A 51 -0.21 -24.83 -10.28
C LYS A 51 0.16 -23.36 -10.32
N GLN A 52 -0.82 -22.49 -10.07
CA GLN A 52 -0.62 -21.08 -9.70
C GLN A 52 0.62 -20.93 -8.81
N SER A 53 1.36 -19.83 -8.94
CA SER A 53 2.54 -19.61 -8.08
C SER A 53 2.17 -19.48 -6.60
N ASP A 54 3.13 -19.68 -5.71
CA ASP A 54 2.94 -19.46 -4.27
C ASP A 54 2.68 -17.99 -3.94
N ALA A 55 3.26 -17.05 -4.67
CA ALA A 55 3.01 -15.63 -4.47
C ALA A 55 1.57 -15.27 -4.86
N TYR A 56 1.05 -15.80 -5.97
CA TYR A 56 -0.35 -15.62 -6.35
C TYR A 56 -1.31 -16.20 -5.30
N ARG A 57 -1.05 -17.44 -4.82
CA ARG A 57 -1.86 -18.04 -3.75
C ARG A 57 -1.82 -17.21 -2.46
N SER A 58 -0.65 -16.72 -2.08
CA SER A 58 -0.46 -15.89 -0.89
C SER A 58 -1.19 -14.55 -1.01
N ALA A 59 -1.08 -13.89 -2.16
CA ALA A 59 -1.79 -12.65 -2.45
C ALA A 59 -3.31 -12.84 -2.34
N ASN A 60 -3.87 -13.92 -2.88
CA ASN A 60 -5.30 -14.21 -2.73
C ASN A 60 -5.73 -14.36 -1.26
N LYS A 61 -4.93 -15.01 -0.41
CA LYS A 61 -5.20 -15.10 1.03
C LYS A 61 -5.17 -13.73 1.71
N LEU A 62 -4.28 -12.84 1.29
CA LEU A 62 -4.18 -11.48 1.82
C LEU A 62 -5.38 -10.63 1.37
N ILE A 63 -5.78 -10.74 0.10
CA ILE A 63 -7.01 -10.12 -0.43
C ILE A 63 -8.25 -10.60 0.33
N GLN A 64 -8.35 -11.89 0.63
CA GLN A 64 -9.45 -12.45 1.41
C GLN A 64 -9.53 -11.83 2.82
N LYS A 65 -8.38 -11.46 3.39
CA LYS A 65 -8.27 -10.74 4.67
C LYS A 65 -8.42 -9.22 4.53
N GLU A 66 -8.76 -8.74 3.34
CA GLU A 66 -8.84 -7.32 2.98
C GLU A 66 -7.51 -6.55 3.12
N ASP A 67 -6.38 -7.26 3.17
CA ASP A 67 -5.03 -6.72 3.16
C ASP A 67 -4.51 -6.59 1.71
N TYR A 68 -5.00 -5.58 1.02
CA TYR A 68 -4.70 -5.33 -0.39
C TYR A 68 -3.28 -4.82 -0.61
N GLN A 69 -2.73 -4.04 0.33
CA GLN A 69 -1.35 -3.55 0.27
C GLN A 69 -0.37 -4.71 0.47
N GLY A 70 -0.56 -5.53 1.51
CA GLY A 70 0.28 -6.71 1.72
C GLY A 70 0.19 -7.70 0.55
N ALA A 71 -0.99 -7.83 -0.08
CA ALA A 71 -1.14 -8.63 -1.30
C ALA A 71 -0.31 -8.09 -2.47
N TYR A 72 -0.31 -6.77 -2.67
CA TYR A 72 0.48 -6.11 -3.72
C TYR A 72 1.98 -6.27 -3.46
N ASP A 73 2.43 -6.02 -2.22
CA ASP A 73 3.83 -6.15 -1.82
C ASP A 73 4.31 -7.59 -2.01
N ARG A 74 3.49 -8.57 -1.60
CA ARG A 74 3.82 -10.00 -1.75
C ARG A 74 4.04 -10.42 -3.20
N LEU A 75 3.28 -9.85 -4.14
CA LEU A 75 3.45 -10.06 -5.58
C LEU A 75 4.71 -9.37 -6.10
N ASN A 76 5.01 -8.17 -5.60
CA ASN A 76 6.15 -7.39 -6.04
C ASN A 76 7.49 -7.90 -5.50
N SER A 77 7.48 -8.60 -4.37
CA SER A 77 8.66 -9.29 -3.81
C SER A 77 8.94 -10.65 -4.45
N ALA A 78 8.10 -11.14 -5.36
CA ALA A 78 8.33 -12.43 -6.03
C ALA A 78 9.32 -12.29 -7.19
N ASN A 79 10.41 -13.06 -7.18
CA ASN A 79 11.31 -13.16 -8.33
C ASN A 79 10.61 -13.90 -9.49
N ASN A 80 10.72 -13.36 -10.71
CA ASN A 80 10.16 -13.91 -11.95
C ASN A 80 8.62 -14.02 -11.93
N ARG A 81 7.96 -12.86 -11.95
CA ARG A 81 6.50 -12.77 -11.98
C ARG A 81 5.94 -13.35 -13.28
N SER A 82 4.92 -14.17 -13.12
CA SER A 82 4.06 -14.62 -14.19
C SER A 82 3.08 -13.52 -14.60
N THR A 83 2.57 -13.61 -15.83
CA THR A 83 1.55 -12.69 -16.36
C THR A 83 0.32 -12.59 -15.46
N GLN A 84 -0.07 -13.69 -14.80
CA GLN A 84 -1.20 -13.69 -13.87
C GLN A 84 -0.92 -12.87 -12.60
N GLU A 85 0.32 -12.86 -12.11
CA GLU A 85 0.71 -12.04 -10.97
C GLU A 85 0.79 -10.57 -11.36
N ASP A 86 1.28 -10.24 -12.56
CA ASP A 86 1.28 -8.88 -13.09
C ASP A 86 -0.13 -8.33 -13.22
N TYR A 87 -1.04 -9.11 -13.81
CA TYR A 87 -2.45 -8.73 -13.88
C TYR A 87 -3.08 -8.56 -12.50
N LEU A 88 -2.75 -9.43 -11.52
CA LEU A 88 -3.28 -9.29 -10.17
C LEU A 88 -2.76 -8.02 -9.47
N ALA A 89 -1.50 -7.64 -9.66
CA ALA A 89 -0.99 -6.40 -9.08
C ALA A 89 -1.57 -5.15 -9.75
N THR A 90 -1.77 -5.17 -11.07
CA THR A 90 -2.49 -4.08 -11.75
C THR A 90 -3.92 -3.96 -11.22
N ASP A 91 -4.65 -5.07 -11.11
CA ASP A 91 -6.02 -5.08 -10.56
C ASP A 91 -6.04 -4.56 -9.12
N LEU A 92 -5.05 -4.92 -8.29
CA LEU A 92 -4.91 -4.43 -6.91
C LEU A 92 -4.69 -2.92 -6.85
N GLN A 93 -3.82 -2.37 -7.71
CA GLN A 93 -3.56 -0.93 -7.77
C GLN A 93 -4.81 -0.14 -8.17
N ASN A 94 -5.53 -0.64 -9.18
CA ASN A 94 -6.81 -0.05 -9.62
C ASN A 94 -7.85 -0.13 -8.50
N TYR A 95 -7.97 -1.29 -7.86
CA TYR A 95 -8.90 -1.51 -6.76
C TYR A 95 -8.63 -0.57 -5.58
N MET A 96 -7.38 -0.42 -5.15
CA MET A 96 -7.03 0.47 -4.04
C MET A 96 -7.32 1.94 -4.37
N SER A 97 -7.02 2.36 -5.59
CA SER A 97 -7.32 3.70 -6.09
C SER A 97 -8.83 3.98 -6.11
N ALA A 98 -9.62 3.04 -6.62
CA ALA A 98 -11.08 3.14 -6.64
C ALA A 98 -11.70 3.07 -5.24
N ARG A 99 -11.16 2.23 -4.34
CA ARG A 99 -11.58 2.14 -2.93
C ARG A 99 -11.32 3.45 -2.20
N ASN A 100 -10.18 4.08 -2.48
CA ASN A 100 -9.86 5.40 -1.94
C ASN A 100 -10.83 6.48 -2.44
N ALA A 101 -11.10 6.51 -3.76
CA ALA A 101 -12.10 7.42 -4.33
C ALA A 101 -13.52 7.19 -3.78
N TYR A 102 -13.90 5.93 -3.52
CA TYR A 102 -15.17 5.61 -2.86
C TYR A 102 -15.22 6.16 -1.43
N ARG A 103 -14.14 5.99 -0.66
CA ARG A 103 -14.04 6.47 0.72
C ARG A 103 -14.06 8.00 0.82
N SER A 104 -13.52 8.70 -0.16
CA SER A 104 -13.56 10.16 -0.25
C SER A 104 -14.85 10.73 -0.86
N GLY A 105 -15.85 9.88 -1.10
CA GLY A 105 -17.15 10.29 -1.67
C GLY A 105 -17.13 10.57 -3.18
N ASN A 106 -15.98 10.43 -3.85
CA ASN A 106 -15.86 10.60 -5.29
C ASN A 106 -16.27 9.31 -6.04
N TYR A 107 -17.56 9.02 -6.01
CA TYR A 107 -18.12 7.79 -6.57
C TYR A 107 -17.98 7.70 -8.10
N ALA A 108 -17.93 8.83 -8.81
CA ALA A 108 -17.71 8.87 -10.26
C ALA A 108 -16.28 8.42 -10.63
N THR A 109 -15.27 8.93 -9.94
CA THR A 109 -13.89 8.47 -10.10
C THR A 109 -13.74 7.03 -9.64
N ALA A 110 -14.36 6.64 -8.52
CA ALA A 110 -14.36 5.25 -8.07
C ALA A 110 -14.93 4.31 -9.14
N ALA A 111 -16.07 4.66 -9.74
CA ALA A 111 -16.69 3.88 -10.82
C ALA A 111 -15.84 3.82 -12.10
N ALA A 112 -15.09 4.88 -12.42
CA ALA A 112 -14.22 4.93 -13.60
C ALA A 112 -12.94 4.10 -13.41
N THR A 113 -12.35 4.13 -12.21
CA THR A 113 -11.08 3.45 -11.89
C THR A 113 -11.25 1.97 -11.60
N LEU A 114 -12.43 1.53 -11.15
CA LEU A 114 -12.69 0.12 -10.81
C LEU A 114 -12.91 -0.79 -12.04
N LYS A 115 -12.87 -0.23 -13.26
CA LYS A 115 -13.19 -0.95 -14.49
C LYS A 115 -12.05 -1.86 -14.96
N GLU A 116 -12.46 -2.94 -15.63
CA GLU A 116 -11.67 -3.97 -16.31
C GLU A 116 -10.67 -4.72 -15.41
N GLN A 117 -11.03 -5.95 -15.01
CA GLN A 117 -10.13 -6.85 -14.28
C GLN A 117 -9.42 -7.78 -15.25
N LYS A 118 -8.09 -7.79 -15.20
CA LYS A 118 -7.27 -8.62 -16.07
C LYS A 118 -6.89 -9.95 -15.40
N SER A 119 -6.90 -10.00 -14.07
CA SER A 119 -6.46 -11.19 -13.34
C SER A 119 -7.53 -12.26 -13.23
N ALA A 120 -7.09 -13.51 -13.14
CA ALA A 120 -7.99 -14.63 -12.88
C ALA A 120 -8.40 -14.79 -11.39
N SER A 121 -8.11 -13.81 -10.53
CA SER A 121 -8.19 -13.96 -9.07
C SER A 121 -9.65 -13.98 -8.59
N PRO A 122 -10.13 -15.07 -7.97
CA PRO A 122 -11.49 -15.12 -7.46
C PRO A 122 -11.71 -14.12 -6.32
N GLU A 123 -10.74 -13.95 -5.43
CA GLU A 123 -10.84 -13.02 -4.30
C GLU A 123 -10.83 -11.57 -4.77
N MET A 124 -10.01 -11.24 -5.77
CA MET A 124 -10.00 -9.89 -6.34
C MET A 124 -11.31 -9.59 -7.07
N ARG A 125 -11.86 -10.54 -7.84
CA ARG A 125 -13.19 -10.38 -8.46
C ARG A 125 -14.28 -10.16 -7.43
N LYS A 126 -14.27 -10.92 -6.33
CA LYS A 126 -15.23 -10.77 -5.24
C LYS A 126 -15.15 -9.39 -4.60
N ALA A 127 -13.94 -8.94 -4.27
CA ALA A 127 -13.73 -7.61 -3.70
C ALA A 127 -14.14 -6.49 -4.67
N ASN A 128 -13.84 -6.65 -5.96
CA ASN A 128 -14.23 -5.69 -7.01
C ASN A 128 -15.76 -5.58 -7.14
N ASN A 129 -16.44 -6.72 -7.23
CA ASN A 129 -17.91 -6.76 -7.26
C ASN A 129 -18.54 -6.15 -6.00
N LYS A 130 -17.95 -6.39 -4.82
CA LYS A 130 -18.39 -5.80 -3.54
C LYS A 130 -18.26 -4.28 -3.57
N LEU A 131 -17.15 -3.75 -4.09
CA LEU A 131 -16.91 -2.31 -4.18
C LEU A 131 -17.79 -1.66 -5.26
N GLN A 132 -17.96 -2.30 -6.41
CA GLN A 132 -18.86 -1.81 -7.47
C GLN A 132 -20.30 -1.68 -6.98
N LYS A 133 -20.80 -2.68 -6.24
CA LYS A 133 -22.15 -2.62 -5.62
C LYS A 133 -22.26 -1.45 -4.64
N GLN A 134 -21.23 -1.21 -3.83
CA GLN A 134 -21.20 -0.09 -2.89
C GLN A 134 -21.19 1.25 -3.62
N ILE A 135 -20.39 1.39 -4.67
CA ILE A 135 -20.36 2.59 -5.53
C ILE A 135 -21.74 2.83 -6.16
N ASN A 136 -22.34 1.82 -6.80
CA ASN A 136 -23.65 1.95 -7.44
C ASN A 136 -24.73 2.31 -6.42
N LYS A 137 -24.71 1.70 -5.22
CA LYS A 137 -25.63 2.04 -4.13
C LYS A 137 -25.45 3.49 -3.70
N ALA A 138 -24.21 3.95 -3.52
CA ALA A 138 -23.91 5.32 -3.12
C ALA A 138 -24.31 6.33 -4.20
N GLN A 139 -24.05 6.03 -5.49
CA GLN A 139 -24.47 6.88 -6.61
C GLN A 139 -25.99 6.99 -6.71
N ASN A 140 -26.73 5.89 -6.52
CA ASN A 140 -28.19 5.91 -6.55
C ASN A 140 -28.80 6.56 -5.29
N SER A 141 -28.13 6.44 -4.14
CA SER A 141 -28.57 7.09 -2.90
C SER A 141 -28.29 8.60 -2.92
N SER A 142 -27.24 9.05 -3.60
CA SER A 142 -26.97 10.49 -3.81
C SER A 142 -28.00 11.17 -4.72
N SER A 143 -28.84 10.42 -5.44
CA SER A 143 -29.96 10.94 -6.23
C SER A 143 -31.25 11.12 -5.42
N SER A 144 -31.23 10.82 -4.12
CA SER A 144 -32.38 10.99 -3.23
C SER A 144 -31.91 11.47 -1.85
N SER A 145 -32.29 12.70 -1.51
CA SER A 145 -32.16 13.32 -0.18
C SER A 145 -30.75 13.64 0.33
N SER A 146 -30.47 14.95 0.30
CA SER A 146 -29.83 15.72 1.37
C SER A 146 -29.98 15.13 2.79
N SER A 147 -28.88 14.71 3.41
CA SER A 147 -28.57 14.94 4.83
C SER A 147 -27.29 14.21 5.24
N VAL A 148 -26.40 14.96 5.88
CA VAL A 148 -25.12 14.54 6.47
C VAL A 148 -25.30 13.81 7.82
N ALA A 149 -24.24 13.10 8.22
CA ALA A 149 -23.99 12.39 9.49
C ALA A 149 -24.56 10.96 9.56
N ASP A 150 -23.87 9.93 10.09
CA ASP A 150 -22.80 9.88 11.09
C ASP A 150 -22.04 8.54 10.93
N SER A 151 -20.73 8.53 11.18
CA SER A 151 -20.00 7.32 11.62
C SER A 151 -18.77 7.73 12.41
N LYS A 152 -18.96 7.79 13.72
CA LYS A 152 -17.95 8.06 14.76
C LYS A 152 -17.17 6.79 15.14
N ALA A 153 -15.83 6.88 15.13
CA ALA A 153 -14.89 6.24 16.09
C ALA A 153 -13.45 6.73 15.83
N SER A 154 -13.08 7.88 16.42
CA SER A 154 -12.13 8.01 17.54
C SER A 154 -10.66 8.29 17.16
N THR A 155 -10.35 9.57 16.99
CA THR A 155 -9.37 10.29 17.82
C THR A 155 -9.74 11.76 17.74
N SER A 156 -9.84 12.40 18.90
CA SER A 156 -10.23 13.80 19.05
C SER A 156 -9.25 14.72 18.34
N GLN A 157 -9.52 15.11 17.09
CA GLN A 157 -9.05 16.38 16.56
C GLN A 157 -10.02 16.88 15.47
N SER A 158 -10.34 18.16 15.58
CA SER A 158 -11.38 18.93 14.90
C SER A 158 -11.70 18.54 13.45
N SER A 159 -12.99 18.54 13.10
CA SER A 159 -13.59 18.22 11.78
C SER A 159 -13.05 19.00 10.57
N THR A 160 -12.15 19.96 10.78
CA THR A 160 -11.37 20.62 9.74
C THR A 160 -10.24 19.74 9.19
N ASP A 161 -9.61 18.89 10.02
CA ASP A 161 -8.45 18.10 9.64
C ASP A 161 -8.82 16.93 8.72
N GLN A 162 -9.97 16.32 8.93
CA GLN A 162 -10.45 15.19 8.12
C GLN A 162 -10.82 15.60 6.69
N MET A 163 -11.42 16.78 6.51
CA MET A 163 -11.67 17.35 5.18
C MET A 163 -10.37 17.77 4.48
N ASN A 164 -9.38 18.27 5.24
CA ASN A 164 -8.08 18.60 4.66
C ASN A 164 -7.38 17.33 4.15
N ASP A 165 -7.48 16.21 4.88
CA ASP A 165 -6.85 14.95 4.50
C ASP A 165 -7.43 14.36 3.20
N ASP A 166 -8.77 14.39 3.03
CA ASP A 166 -9.43 13.93 1.80
C ASP A 166 -9.01 14.74 0.56
N VAL A 167 -8.91 16.07 0.70
CA VAL A 167 -8.50 16.97 -0.39
C VAL A 167 -7.01 16.82 -0.69
N VAL A 168 -6.17 16.68 0.34
CA VAL A 168 -4.73 16.40 0.18
C VAL A 168 -4.53 15.08 -0.57
N VAL A 169 -5.28 14.03 -0.22
CA VAL A 169 -5.23 12.73 -0.89
C VAL A 169 -5.71 12.82 -2.34
N ALA A 170 -6.79 13.55 -2.61
CA ALA A 170 -7.28 13.77 -3.97
C ALA A 170 -6.24 14.50 -4.84
N PHE A 171 -5.64 15.56 -4.32
CA PHE A 171 -4.55 16.28 -4.95
C PHE A 171 -3.31 15.39 -5.18
N ALA A 172 -2.89 14.63 -4.16
CA ALA A 172 -1.73 13.74 -4.23
C ALA A 172 -1.87 12.71 -5.35
N ASN A 173 -3.04 12.08 -5.46
CA ASN A 173 -3.32 11.11 -6.50
C ASN A 173 -3.37 11.74 -7.90
N LYS A 174 -3.97 12.94 -8.02
CA LYS A 174 -4.04 13.68 -9.30
C LYS A 174 -2.66 14.02 -9.84
N MET A 175 -1.74 14.40 -8.95
CA MET A 175 -0.39 14.85 -9.30
C MET A 175 0.67 13.75 -9.26
N GLY A 176 0.33 12.55 -8.80
CA GLY A 176 1.28 11.44 -8.63
C GLY A 176 2.25 11.62 -7.46
N PHE A 177 1.87 12.43 -6.47
CA PHE A 177 2.60 12.62 -5.20
C PHE A 177 2.18 11.62 -4.11
N SER A 178 1.41 10.59 -4.46
CA SER A 178 1.02 9.51 -3.55
C SER A 178 2.05 8.37 -3.48
N GLY A 179 1.97 7.58 -2.39
CA GLY A 179 2.80 6.38 -2.15
C GLY A 179 4.13 6.66 -1.43
N ASP A 180 4.95 5.62 -1.26
CA ASP A 180 6.24 5.62 -0.53
C ASP A 180 7.36 6.49 -1.17
N LYS A 181 7.01 7.43 -2.03
CA LYS A 181 7.95 8.28 -2.78
C LYS A 181 8.53 9.44 -1.94
N GLY A 182 8.31 9.42 -0.63
CA GLY A 182 8.86 10.41 0.31
C GLY A 182 8.31 11.82 0.13
N TYR A 183 7.13 11.98 -0.48
CA TYR A 183 6.48 13.28 -0.64
C TYR A 183 5.76 13.70 0.63
N GLN A 184 5.91 14.98 0.98
CA GLN A 184 5.18 15.65 2.04
C GLN A 184 4.31 16.72 1.40
N ILE A 185 3.03 16.76 1.73
CA ILE A 185 2.07 17.71 1.17
C ILE A 185 1.49 18.51 2.33
N VAL A 186 1.70 19.81 2.29
CA VAL A 186 1.26 20.73 3.35
C VAL A 186 0.26 21.71 2.75
N GLN A 187 -0.93 21.80 3.34
CA GLN A 187 -1.88 22.86 3.00
C GLN A 187 -1.38 24.19 3.55
N THR A 188 -1.13 25.16 2.67
CA THR A 188 -0.63 26.50 3.02
C THR A 188 -1.68 27.60 2.85
N GLY A 189 -2.86 27.27 2.32
CA GLY A 189 -3.98 28.21 2.22
C GLY A 189 -5.23 27.59 1.59
N LYS A 190 -6.36 28.28 1.75
CA LYS A 190 -7.65 27.92 1.16
C LYS A 190 -8.45 29.18 0.83
N SER A 191 -9.07 29.21 -0.34
CA SER A 191 -10.03 30.23 -0.75
C SER A 191 -11.17 29.57 -1.52
N GLY A 192 -12.36 29.51 -0.91
CA GLY A 192 -13.48 28.72 -1.43
C GLY A 192 -13.08 27.25 -1.62
N ASN A 193 -13.23 26.76 -2.86
CA ASN A 193 -12.89 25.38 -3.24
C ASN A 193 -11.45 25.22 -3.75
N THR A 194 -10.68 26.30 -3.78
CA THR A 194 -9.27 26.29 -4.19
C THR A 194 -8.35 26.23 -2.98
N TYR A 195 -7.53 25.18 -2.93
CA TYR A 195 -6.54 24.89 -1.91
C TYR A 195 -5.16 25.22 -2.44
N LYS A 196 -4.27 25.71 -1.58
CA LYS A 196 -2.87 25.91 -1.89
C LYS A 196 -2.04 24.86 -1.16
N PHE A 197 -1.30 24.06 -1.91
CA PHE A 197 -0.45 22.99 -1.38
C PHE A 197 1.01 23.28 -1.65
N GLU A 198 1.84 23.12 -0.63
CA GLU A 198 3.27 23.01 -0.77
C GLU A 198 3.65 21.54 -0.78
N VAL A 199 4.41 21.12 -1.79
CA VAL A 199 4.87 19.74 -1.94
C VAL A 199 6.37 19.72 -1.77
N ARG A 200 6.84 18.90 -0.85
CA ARG A 200 8.27 18.64 -0.63
C ARG A 200 8.58 17.17 -0.87
N ARG A 201 9.83 16.87 -1.24
CA ARG A 201 10.34 15.51 -1.33
C ARG A 201 11.55 15.35 -0.43
N SER A 202 11.48 14.38 0.46
CA SER A 202 12.60 14.00 1.30
C SER A 202 13.74 13.45 0.44
N ASN A 203 14.99 13.69 0.83
CA ASN A 203 16.14 13.00 0.29
C ASN A 203 16.14 11.52 0.73
N SER A 204 17.04 10.71 0.18
CA SER A 204 17.07 9.25 0.39
C SER A 204 17.23 8.81 1.85
N ASP A 205 17.76 9.66 2.72
CA ASP A 205 17.94 9.40 4.16
C ASP A 205 16.89 10.10 5.04
N ASN A 206 15.91 10.78 4.44
CA ASN A 206 14.83 11.54 5.10
C ASN A 206 15.27 12.67 6.06
N THR A 207 16.51 13.15 5.96
CA THR A 207 17.01 14.24 6.83
C THR A 207 16.70 15.63 6.28
N VAL A 208 16.52 15.76 4.96
CA VAL A 208 16.29 17.05 4.29
C VAL A 208 15.14 16.91 3.29
N ALA A 209 14.13 17.78 3.40
CA ALA A 209 13.00 17.85 2.48
C ALA A 209 13.14 19.04 1.51
N ASN A 210 13.26 18.73 0.21
CA ASN A 210 13.41 19.72 -0.86
C ASN A 210 12.05 20.14 -1.43
N LEU A 211 11.85 21.42 -1.70
CA LEU A 211 10.63 21.92 -2.35
C LEU A 211 10.51 21.36 -3.78
N VAL A 212 9.38 20.72 -4.06
CA VAL A 212 9.00 20.23 -5.40
C VAL A 212 8.18 21.28 -6.12
N GLY A 213 7.28 21.94 -5.38
CA GLY A 213 6.54 23.09 -5.87
C GLY A 213 5.39 23.51 -4.96
N ILE A 214 4.79 24.63 -5.32
CA ILE A 214 3.56 25.14 -4.72
C ILE A 214 2.45 25.07 -5.77
N TYR A 215 1.31 24.53 -5.38
CA TYR A 215 0.19 24.25 -6.28
C TYR A 215 -1.09 24.88 -5.77
N GLN A 216 -1.95 25.31 -6.69
CA GLN A 216 -3.37 25.49 -6.43
C GLN A 216 -4.14 24.29 -6.93
N TYR A 217 -5.09 23.82 -6.14
CA TYR A 217 -5.98 22.72 -6.47
C TYR A 217 -7.42 23.11 -6.20
N ASN A 218 -8.27 23.06 -7.21
CA ASN A 218 -9.71 23.22 -7.02
C ASN A 218 -10.34 21.85 -6.79
N ASN A 219 -10.94 21.65 -5.60
CA ASN A 219 -11.51 20.35 -5.21
C ASN A 219 -12.81 19.99 -5.93
N GLU A 220 -13.50 20.96 -6.55
CA GLU A 220 -14.71 20.70 -7.35
C GLU A 220 -14.37 20.31 -8.79
N THR A 221 -13.47 21.06 -9.42
CA THR A 221 -13.14 20.85 -10.84
C THR A 221 -11.97 19.89 -11.04
N GLY A 222 -11.18 19.64 -9.99
CA GLY A 222 -9.94 18.89 -10.06
C GLY A 222 -8.82 19.60 -10.82
N ALA A 223 -8.98 20.89 -11.13
CA ALA A 223 -7.97 21.70 -11.81
C ALA A 223 -6.76 21.94 -10.90
N VAL A 224 -5.56 21.79 -11.46
CA VAL A 224 -4.29 22.04 -10.76
C VAL A 224 -3.48 23.08 -11.52
N THR A 225 -2.94 24.05 -10.78
CA THR A 225 -2.01 25.06 -11.32
C THR A 225 -0.76 25.10 -10.46
N LYS A 226 0.42 24.94 -11.08
CA LYS A 226 1.70 25.14 -10.38
C LYS A 226 2.01 26.63 -10.31
N LEU A 227 2.31 27.13 -9.12
CA LEU A 227 2.64 28.53 -8.85
C LEU A 227 4.16 28.79 -8.80
N SER A 228 4.92 27.82 -8.27
CA SER A 228 6.39 27.85 -8.16
C SER A 228 6.95 26.44 -8.16
#